data_AF-A0A971WUC2-F1
#
_entry.id   AF-A0A971WUC2-F1
#
_cell.length_a   1.000
_cell.length_b   1.000
_cell.length_c   1.000
_cell.angle_alpha   90.00
_cell.angle_beta   90.00
_cell.angle_gamma   90.00
#
_symmetry.space_group_name_H-M   'P 1'
#
loop_
_entity.id
_entity.type
_entity.pdbx_description
1 polymer ?
#
loop_
_entity_poly.entity_id
_entity_poly.type
_entity_poly.pdbx_seq_one_letter_code
_entity_poly.pdbx_strand_id
1 'polypeptide(L)'
;MRNEKGSTLIEVLLTIGIASLIVGSAITILLFGISSYNRANEGSRVHQELKLAGFAISNEIRRVRPDGVELVDSNEVNVQDGFSYFYLASKNGKFELMQVSEGKSLAVTSEVITDIAFSVEKKGSQYYFVFEINSDKYSVASEVLMPNITNYPSEHLGIKRDAVRYLVR
;
A
#
# COMPACT_ATOMS: atom_id res chain seq x y z
N MET A 1 14.74 71.26 16.68
CA MET A 1 16.00 70.53 16.98
C MET A 1 15.63 69.08 17.23
N ARG A 2 16.09 68.17 16.37
CA ARG A 2 15.69 66.77 16.33
C ARG A 2 16.60 65.99 17.29
N ASN A 3 16.02 65.43 18.35
CA ASN A 3 16.74 64.72 19.40
C ASN A 3 16.95 63.27 18.93
N GLU A 4 18.02 63.02 18.17
CA GLU A 4 18.38 61.65 17.75
C GLU A 4 19.09 60.95 18.92
N LYS A 5 18.29 60.32 19.79
CA LYS A 5 18.81 59.44 20.84
C LYS A 5 19.27 58.14 20.19
N GLY A 6 20.59 57.93 20.11
CA GLY A 6 21.18 56.66 19.69
C GLY A 6 20.83 55.54 20.66
N SER A 7 20.59 54.33 20.12
CA SER A 7 20.34 53.12 20.93
C SER A 7 21.52 52.85 21.86
N THR A 8 21.24 52.53 23.11
CA THR A 8 22.30 52.09 24.03
C THR A 8 22.72 50.65 23.71
N LEU A 9 24.00 50.30 23.88
CA LEU A 9 24.53 48.96 23.57
C LEU A 9 23.75 47.84 24.28
N ILE A 10 23.31 48.11 25.51
CA ILE A 10 22.53 47.17 26.32
C ILE A 10 21.14 46.90 25.73
N GLU A 11 20.52 47.90 25.12
CA GLU A 11 19.20 47.82 24.51
C GLU A 11 19.24 47.00 23.21
N VAL A 12 20.35 47.11 22.46
CA VAL A 12 20.62 46.24 21.29
C VAL A 12 20.79 44.79 21.74
N LEU A 13 21.56 44.53 22.79
CA LEU A 13 21.77 43.16 23.32
C LEU A 13 20.46 42.53 23.81
N LEU A 14 19.65 43.29 24.55
CA LEU A 14 18.33 42.84 25.00
C LEU A 14 17.42 42.51 23.82
N THR A 15 17.39 43.36 22.80
CA THR A 15 16.59 43.14 21.59
C THR A 15 17.01 41.88 20.86
N ILE A 16 18.32 41.65 20.69
CA ILE A 16 18.85 40.43 20.06
C ILE A 16 18.49 39.18 20.88
N GLY A 17 18.60 39.25 22.21
CA GLY A 17 18.25 38.14 23.10
C GLY A 17 16.77 37.75 22.99
N ILE A 18 15.87 38.73 23.02
CA ILE A 18 14.42 38.52 22.88
C ILE A 18 14.10 38.00 21.48
N ALA A 19 14.67 38.59 20.43
CA ALA A 19 14.45 38.17 19.05
C ALA A 19 14.91 36.72 18.84
N SER A 20 16.04 36.32 19.40
CA SER A 20 16.56 34.95 19.31
C SER A 20 15.64 33.94 19.99
N LEU A 21 15.03 34.30 21.12
CA LEU A 21 14.07 33.46 21.82
C LEU A 21 12.79 33.25 20.99
N ILE A 22 12.29 34.33 20.37
CA ILE A 22 11.12 34.28 19.49
C ILE A 22 11.43 33.41 18.26
N VAL A 23 12.55 33.66 17.59
CA VAL A 23 12.97 32.90 16.40
C VAL A 23 13.19 31.43 16.74
N GLY A 24 13.86 31.13 17.85
CA GLY A 24 14.06 29.75 18.31
C GLY A 24 12.74 29.03 18.52
N SER A 25 11.78 29.67 19.19
CA SER A 25 10.44 29.12 19.41
C SER A 25 9.70 28.87 18.09
N ALA A 26 9.79 29.81 17.15
CA ALA A 26 9.17 29.69 15.82
C ALA A 26 9.78 28.53 15.01
N ILE A 27 11.11 28.35 15.06
CA ILE A 27 11.79 27.25 14.36
C ILE A 27 11.33 25.90 14.91
N THR A 28 11.20 25.73 16.22
CA THR A 28 10.72 24.47 16.81
C THR A 28 9.33 24.12 16.33
N ILE A 29 8.41 25.08 16.29
CA ILE A 29 7.04 24.87 15.79
C ILE A 29 7.08 24.48 14.31
N LEU A 30 7.91 25.14 13.51
CA LEU A 30 8.04 24.87 12.08
C LEU A 30 8.59 23.44 11.83
N LEU A 31 9.62 23.02 12.55
CA LEU A 31 10.18 21.67 12.45
C LEU A 31 9.17 20.60 12.87
N PHE A 32 8.40 20.87 13.93
CA PHE A 32 7.31 19.99 14.36
C PHE A 32 6.23 19.88 13.27
N GLY A 33 5.85 21.00 12.64
CA GLY A 33 4.89 21.01 11.54
C GLY A 33 5.37 20.20 10.33
N ILE A 34 6.61 20.41 9.89
CA ILE A 34 7.21 19.66 8.76
C ILE A 34 7.26 18.16 9.06
N SER A 35 7.73 17.78 10.24
CA SER A 35 7.84 16.36 10.60
C SER A 35 6.47 15.68 10.70
N SER A 36 5.46 16.37 11.25
CA SER A 36 4.08 15.88 11.32
C SER A 36 3.47 15.74 9.93
N TYR A 37 3.66 16.73 9.06
CA TYR A 37 3.21 16.68 7.68
C TYR A 37 3.84 15.50 6.91
N ASN A 38 5.15 15.31 7.03
CA ASN A 38 5.84 14.21 6.36
C ASN A 38 5.34 12.84 6.82
N ARG A 39 5.11 12.66 8.14
CA ARG A 39 4.53 11.42 8.68
C ARG A 39 3.12 11.16 8.16
N ALA A 40 2.29 12.19 8.10
CA ALA A 40 0.93 12.08 7.56
C ALA A 40 0.95 11.74 6.07
N ASN A 41 1.84 12.37 5.30
CA ASN A 41 1.98 12.14 3.87
C ASN A 41 2.47 10.71 3.57
N GLU A 42 3.46 10.22 4.32
CA GLU A 42 3.94 8.85 4.19
C GLU A 42 2.82 7.83 4.52
N GLY A 43 2.07 8.06 5.59
CA GLY A 43 0.93 7.21 5.94
C GLY A 43 -0.17 7.21 4.88
N SER A 44 -0.50 8.39 4.35
CA SER A 44 -1.47 8.52 3.26
C SER A 44 -1.03 7.77 2.01
N ARG A 45 0.25 7.86 1.63
CA ARG A 45 0.82 7.16 0.48
C ARG A 45 0.67 5.64 0.62
N VAL A 46 1.08 5.07 1.75
CA VAL A 46 0.97 3.62 2.00
C VAL A 46 -0.48 3.17 1.91
N HIS A 47 -1.41 3.90 2.52
CA HIS A 47 -2.84 3.57 2.46
C HIS A 47 -3.42 3.62 1.04
N GLN A 48 -3.00 4.59 0.23
CA GLN A 48 -3.43 4.69 -1.18
C GLN A 48 -2.91 3.52 -2.01
N GLU A 49 -1.67 3.10 -1.81
CA GLU A 49 -1.06 1.96 -2.48
C GLU A 49 -1.77 0.64 -2.13
N LEU A 50 -2.08 0.41 -0.85
CA LEU A 50 -2.85 -0.77 -0.44
C LEU A 50 -4.26 -0.78 -1.04
N LYS A 51 -4.91 0.38 -1.12
CA LYS A 51 -6.20 0.51 -1.82
C LYS A 51 -6.10 0.26 -3.31
N LEU A 52 -5.03 0.75 -3.96
CA LEU A 52 -4.78 0.52 -5.37
C LEU A 52 -4.60 -0.98 -5.66
N ALA A 53 -3.80 -1.66 -4.84
CA ALA A 53 -3.65 -3.12 -4.90
C ALA A 53 -4.99 -3.84 -4.76
N GLY A 54 -5.75 -3.50 -3.71
CA GLY A 54 -7.05 -4.12 -3.47
C GLY A 54 -8.05 -3.88 -4.61
N PHE A 55 -8.03 -2.69 -5.21
CA PHE A 55 -8.86 -2.35 -6.37
C PHE A 55 -8.44 -3.15 -7.61
N ALA A 56 -7.14 -3.24 -7.90
CA ALA A 56 -6.60 -4.01 -9.02
C ALA A 56 -6.99 -5.49 -8.90
N ILE A 57 -6.71 -6.11 -7.75
CA ILE A 57 -7.08 -7.50 -7.47
C ILE A 57 -8.59 -7.71 -7.62
N SER A 58 -9.39 -6.85 -6.98
CA SER A 58 -10.85 -6.98 -7.02
C SER A 58 -11.43 -6.89 -8.44
N ASN A 59 -10.88 -6.01 -9.28
CA ASN A 59 -11.39 -5.81 -10.63
C ASN A 59 -11.12 -7.03 -11.52
N GLU A 60 -9.93 -7.60 -11.43
CA GLU A 60 -9.57 -8.77 -12.22
C GLU A 60 -10.33 -10.01 -11.74
N ILE A 61 -10.36 -10.23 -10.42
CA ILE A 61 -11.01 -11.40 -9.82
C ILE A 61 -12.51 -11.45 -10.13
N ARG A 62 -13.21 -10.31 -10.26
CA ARG A 62 -14.63 -10.31 -10.66
C ARG A 62 -14.86 -10.76 -12.11
N ARG A 63 -13.84 -10.69 -12.96
CA ARG A 63 -13.91 -10.98 -14.40
C ARG A 63 -13.36 -12.35 -14.76
N VAL A 64 -12.96 -13.14 -13.77
CA VAL A 64 -12.37 -14.45 -13.98
C VAL A 64 -13.34 -15.42 -14.63
N ARG A 65 -12.80 -16.34 -15.41
CA ARG A 65 -13.54 -17.46 -15.98
C ARG A 65 -13.94 -18.48 -14.90
N PRO A 66 -14.94 -19.34 -15.15
CA PRO A 66 -15.40 -20.35 -14.19
C PRO A 66 -14.34 -21.31 -13.65
N ASP A 67 -13.29 -21.54 -14.43
CA ASP A 67 -12.12 -22.39 -14.18
C ASP A 67 -10.83 -21.57 -13.98
N GLY A 68 -10.97 -20.25 -13.79
CA GLY A 68 -9.90 -19.29 -13.97
C GLY A 68 -9.32 -18.73 -12.69
N VAL A 69 -9.37 -19.42 -11.55
CA VAL A 69 -8.72 -18.98 -10.31
C VAL A 69 -8.03 -20.15 -9.64
N GLU A 70 -6.77 -19.95 -9.30
CA GLU A 70 -5.96 -20.92 -8.58
C GLU A 70 -4.99 -20.20 -7.66
N LEU A 71 -4.93 -20.68 -6.42
CA LEU A 71 -4.02 -20.16 -5.41
C LEU A 71 -2.73 -20.96 -5.48
N VAL A 72 -1.59 -20.27 -5.64
CA VAL A 72 -0.27 -20.87 -5.82
C VAL A 72 0.71 -20.22 -4.84
N ASP A 73 1.77 -20.93 -4.49
CA ASP A 73 2.86 -20.32 -3.73
C ASP A 73 3.70 -19.43 -4.66
N SER A 74 4.13 -18.25 -4.18
CA SER A 74 4.87 -17.25 -4.96
C SER A 74 6.17 -17.81 -5.55
N ASN A 75 6.81 -18.74 -4.81
CA ASN A 75 8.01 -19.46 -5.23
C ASN A 75 7.77 -20.43 -6.39
N GLU A 76 6.50 -20.80 -6.65
CA GLU A 76 6.09 -21.74 -7.69
C GLU A 76 5.51 -21.02 -8.93
N VAL A 77 5.52 -19.68 -8.94
CA VAL A 77 5.04 -18.87 -10.06
C VAL A 77 5.98 -19.01 -11.25
N ASN A 78 5.74 -20.03 -12.05
CA ASN A 78 6.23 -20.12 -13.42
C ASN A 78 5.21 -19.40 -14.31
N VAL A 79 5.59 -18.22 -14.80
CA VAL A 79 4.76 -17.43 -15.73
C VAL A 79 4.54 -18.25 -17.00
N GLN A 80 3.29 -18.65 -17.24
CA GLN A 80 2.87 -19.37 -18.43
C GLN A 80 2.09 -18.45 -19.36
N ASP A 81 2.30 -18.60 -20.66
CA ASP A 81 1.55 -17.87 -21.67
C ASP A 81 0.05 -18.15 -21.56
N GLY A 82 -0.75 -17.08 -21.67
CA GLY A 82 -2.21 -17.14 -21.58
C GLY A 82 -2.78 -17.05 -20.16
N PHE A 83 -1.94 -17.03 -19.12
CA PHE A 83 -2.36 -16.83 -17.73
C PHE A 83 -1.97 -15.46 -17.20
N SER A 84 -2.82 -14.93 -16.31
CA SER A 84 -2.53 -13.74 -15.53
C SER A 84 -2.21 -14.11 -14.08
N TYR A 85 -1.38 -13.30 -13.43
CA TYR A 85 -0.89 -13.60 -12.08
C TYR A 85 -0.88 -12.34 -11.22
N PHE A 86 -1.16 -12.52 -9.92
CA PHE A 86 -0.74 -11.59 -8.88
C PHE A 86 0.20 -12.31 -7.92
N TYR A 87 1.34 -11.69 -7.62
CA TYR A 87 2.32 -12.19 -6.66
C TYR A 87 3.14 -11.04 -6.09
N LEU A 88 3.81 -11.29 -4.96
CA LEU A 88 4.79 -10.35 -4.43
C LEU A 88 6.17 -10.58 -5.05
N ALA A 89 6.74 -9.53 -5.64
CA ALA A 89 8.15 -9.51 -5.97
C ALA A 89 8.92 -8.78 -4.88
N SER A 90 10.02 -9.38 -4.41
CA SER A 90 10.94 -8.71 -3.50
C SER A 90 11.90 -7.82 -4.29
N LYS A 91 11.99 -6.55 -3.92
CA LYS A 91 12.93 -5.58 -4.45
C LYS A 91 13.49 -4.77 -3.30
N ASN A 92 14.82 -4.79 -3.14
CA ASN A 92 15.54 -4.10 -2.06
C ASN A 92 15.06 -4.45 -0.62
N GLY A 93 14.55 -5.67 -0.41
CA GLY A 93 14.05 -6.12 0.90
C GLY A 93 12.64 -5.63 1.25
N LYS A 94 11.93 -5.04 0.28
CA LYS A 94 10.50 -4.70 0.36
C LYS A 94 9.75 -5.39 -0.76
N PHE A 95 8.42 -5.54 -0.63
CA PHE A 95 7.62 -6.18 -1.65
C PHE A 95 6.79 -5.17 -2.45
N GLU A 96 6.70 -5.42 -3.75
CA GLU A 96 5.76 -4.79 -4.67
C GLU A 96 4.79 -5.85 -5.19
N LEU A 97 3.50 -5.48 -5.30
CA LEU A 97 2.51 -6.33 -5.96
C LEU A 97 2.76 -6.28 -7.45
N MET A 98 3.08 -7.42 -8.05
CA MET A 98 3.24 -7.56 -9.48
C MET A 98 1.97 -8.14 -10.09
N GLN A 99 1.58 -7.60 -11.24
CA GLN A 99 0.59 -8.19 -12.12
C GLN A 99 1.28 -8.65 -13.39
N VAL A 100 1.08 -9.92 -13.75
CA VAL A 100 1.43 -10.40 -15.08
C VAL A 100 0.16 -10.53 -15.90
N SER A 101 0.15 -9.93 -17.09
CA SER A 101 -0.91 -10.07 -18.07
C SER A 101 -0.33 -10.06 -19.47
N GLU A 102 -0.76 -10.98 -20.32
CA GLU A 102 -0.28 -11.12 -21.72
C GLU A 102 1.26 -11.17 -21.84
N GLY A 103 1.92 -11.86 -20.92
CA GLY A 103 3.38 -11.99 -20.90
C GLY A 103 4.14 -10.73 -20.44
N LYS A 104 3.43 -9.66 -20.05
CA LYS A 104 4.02 -8.44 -19.49
C LYS A 104 3.86 -8.41 -17.98
N SER A 105 4.95 -8.18 -17.27
CA SER A 105 4.94 -7.96 -15.82
C SER A 105 4.94 -6.46 -15.52
N LEU A 106 3.99 -6.02 -14.70
CA LEU A 106 3.80 -4.62 -14.30
C LEU A 106 3.70 -4.54 -12.78
N ALA A 107 4.42 -3.59 -12.19
CA ALA A 107 4.25 -3.25 -10.78
C ALA A 107 2.92 -2.50 -10.60
N VAL A 108 2.03 -3.06 -9.78
CA VAL A 108 0.75 -2.45 -9.41
C VAL A 108 0.93 -1.42 -8.30
N THR A 109 1.87 -1.70 -7.38
CA THR A 109 2.21 -0.82 -6.26
C THR A 109 3.69 -0.49 -6.25
N SER A 110 4.05 0.55 -5.48
CA SER A 110 5.44 0.72 -5.05
C SER A 110 5.84 -0.28 -3.95
N GLU A 111 7.12 -0.28 -3.58
CA GLU A 111 7.74 -1.07 -2.49
C GLU A 111 7.20 -0.68 -1.10
N VAL A 112 5.94 -1.03 -0.81
CA VAL A 112 5.25 -0.69 0.45
C VAL A 112 4.56 -1.89 1.12
N ILE A 113 4.49 -3.03 0.44
CA ILE A 113 3.83 -4.22 0.94
C ILE A 113 4.85 -5.05 1.71
N THR A 114 4.42 -5.60 2.85
CA THR A 114 5.23 -6.50 3.68
C THR A 114 4.80 -7.95 3.52
N ASP A 115 3.51 -8.18 3.30
CA ASP A 115 2.92 -9.51 3.20
C ASP A 115 1.58 -9.45 2.45
N ILE A 116 1.23 -10.55 1.78
CA ILE A 116 -0.07 -10.73 1.14
C ILE A 116 -0.55 -12.16 1.35
N ALA A 117 -1.84 -12.30 1.63
CA ALA A 117 -2.49 -13.60 1.69
C ALA A 117 -3.77 -13.57 0.85
N PHE A 118 -3.94 -14.62 0.06
CA PHE A 118 -5.11 -14.91 -0.76
C PHE A 118 -5.73 -16.21 -0.28
N SER A 119 -7.05 -16.26 -0.19
CA SER A 119 -7.80 -17.49 0.06
C SER A 119 -9.12 -17.47 -0.70
N VAL A 120 -9.74 -18.65 -0.84
CA VAL A 120 -11.09 -18.77 -1.37
C VAL A 120 -11.99 -19.36 -0.30
N GLU A 121 -13.10 -18.69 -0.04
CA GLU A 121 -14.12 -19.13 0.89
C GLU A 121 -15.43 -19.43 0.16
N LYS A 122 -16.18 -20.40 0.68
CA LYS A 122 -17.52 -20.71 0.19
C LYS A 122 -18.55 -20.26 1.22
N LYS A 123 -19.46 -19.36 0.83
CA LYS A 123 -20.58 -18.89 1.67
C LYS A 123 -21.89 -19.22 0.96
N GLY A 124 -22.56 -20.27 1.42
CA GLY A 124 -23.74 -20.83 0.75
C GLY A 124 -23.39 -21.47 -0.59
N SER A 125 -24.01 -21.00 -1.68
CA SER A 125 -23.74 -21.47 -3.05
C SER A 125 -22.68 -20.65 -3.78
N GLN A 126 -22.16 -19.58 -3.16
CA GLN A 126 -21.25 -18.62 -3.80
C GLN A 126 -19.83 -18.78 -3.26
N TYR A 127 -18.85 -18.49 -4.12
CA TYR A 127 -17.44 -18.44 -3.76
C TYR A 127 -16.96 -17.00 -3.68
N TYR A 128 -16.14 -16.73 -2.67
CA TYR A 128 -15.56 -15.44 -2.38
C TYR A 128 -14.05 -15.57 -2.40
N PHE A 129 -13.40 -14.70 -3.16
CA PHE A 129 -11.96 -14.50 -3.08
C PHE A 129 -11.67 -13.53 -1.95
N VAL A 130 -10.90 -13.98 -0.97
CA VAL A 130 -10.53 -13.19 0.20
C VAL A 130 -9.06 -12.85 0.06
N PHE A 131 -8.72 -11.59 0.31
CA PHE A 131 -7.33 -11.18 0.33
C PHE A 131 -7.04 -10.25 1.49
N GLU A 132 -5.81 -10.31 1.99
CA GLU A 132 -5.27 -9.52 3.07
C GLU A 132 -3.91 -8.99 2.63
N ILE A 133 -3.78 -7.66 2.54
CA ILE A 133 -2.55 -6.98 2.12
C ILE A 133 -2.03 -6.18 3.30
N ASN A 134 -0.80 -6.48 3.69
CA ASN A 134 -0.17 -5.93 4.88
C ASN A 134 0.97 -4.99 4.50
N SER A 135 1.16 -3.97 5.34
CA SER A 135 2.32 -3.09 5.37
C SER A 135 2.76 -2.93 6.83
N ASP A 136 3.86 -2.20 7.08
CA ASP A 136 4.37 -1.98 8.44
C ASP A 136 3.34 -1.35 9.42
N LYS A 137 2.37 -0.60 8.89
CA LYS A 137 1.45 0.22 9.72
C LYS A 137 -0.03 0.03 9.39
N TYR A 138 -0.35 -0.55 8.23
CA TYR A 138 -1.70 -0.66 7.72
C TYR A 138 -1.94 -2.06 7.15
N SER A 139 -3.18 -2.52 7.26
CA SER A 139 -3.65 -3.75 6.63
C SER A 139 -4.95 -3.45 5.90
N VAL A 140 -5.12 -4.05 4.72
CA VAL A 140 -6.35 -4.00 3.94
C VAL A 140 -6.78 -5.43 3.68
N ALA A 141 -7.94 -5.79 4.23
CA ALA A 141 -8.61 -7.05 3.92
C ALA A 141 -9.88 -6.78 3.12
N SER A 142 -10.17 -7.64 2.15
CA SER A 142 -11.39 -7.55 1.36
C SER A 142 -11.86 -8.92 0.91
N GLU A 143 -13.17 -9.02 0.71
CA GLU A 143 -13.82 -10.18 0.12
C GLU A 143 -14.45 -9.77 -1.21
N VAL A 144 -14.25 -10.59 -2.23
CA VAL A 144 -14.71 -10.33 -3.59
C VAL A 144 -15.53 -11.53 -4.04
N LEU A 145 -16.80 -11.30 -4.34
CA LEU A 145 -17.66 -12.32 -4.94
C LEU A 145 -17.07 -12.73 -6.30
N MET A 146 -16.96 -14.03 -6.53
CA MET A 146 -16.55 -14.62 -7.80
C MET A 146 -17.77 -15.17 -8.54
N PRO A 147 -18.53 -14.35 -9.29
CA PRO A 147 -19.84 -14.72 -9.82
C PRO A 147 -19.79 -15.83 -10.87
N ASN A 148 -18.64 -16.01 -11.53
CA ASN A 148 -18.48 -16.99 -12.59
C ASN A 148 -17.99 -18.36 -12.08
N ILE A 149 -17.47 -18.43 -10.85
CA ILE A 149 -16.97 -19.68 -10.26
C ILE A 149 -18.16 -20.45 -9.68
N THR A 150 -18.43 -21.62 -10.25
CA THR A 150 -19.55 -22.50 -9.83
C THR A 150 -19.07 -23.75 -9.10
N ASN A 151 -17.83 -24.16 -9.35
CA ASN A 151 -17.18 -25.27 -8.68
C ASN A 151 -15.73 -24.89 -8.38
N TYR A 152 -15.32 -24.97 -7.12
CA TYR A 152 -13.94 -24.76 -6.69
C TYR A 152 -13.51 -25.96 -5.86
N PRO A 153 -12.30 -26.50 -6.07
CA PRO A 153 -11.79 -27.64 -5.31
C PRO A 153 -11.92 -27.42 -3.79
N SER A 154 -12.67 -28.30 -3.12
CA SER A 154 -12.99 -28.15 -1.69
C SER A 154 -11.75 -28.20 -0.80
N GLU A 155 -10.75 -28.96 -1.22
CA GLU A 155 -9.46 -29.14 -0.56
C GLU A 155 -8.58 -27.88 -0.63
N HIS A 156 -8.93 -26.91 -1.47
CA HIS A 156 -8.25 -25.61 -1.56
C HIS A 156 -9.00 -24.48 -0.83
N LEU A 157 -10.20 -24.75 -0.28
CA LEU A 157 -10.98 -23.73 0.43
C LEU A 157 -10.32 -23.36 1.77
N GLY A 158 -10.24 -22.07 2.06
CA GLY A 158 -9.67 -21.51 3.29
C GLY A 158 -8.14 -21.61 3.38
N ILE A 159 -7.46 -22.21 2.40
CA ILE A 159 -6.00 -22.22 2.34
C ILE A 159 -5.51 -20.83 1.95
N LYS A 160 -4.60 -20.29 2.75
CA LYS A 160 -3.92 -19.02 2.46
C LYS A 160 -2.68 -19.27 1.59
N ARG A 161 -2.53 -18.50 0.53
CA ARG A 161 -1.38 -18.48 -0.38
C ARG A 161 -0.97 -17.04 -0.68
N ASP A 162 0.27 -16.83 -1.10
CA ASP A 162 0.86 -15.51 -1.36
C ASP A 162 0.89 -15.13 -2.85
N ALA A 163 0.41 -16.02 -3.72
CA ALA A 163 0.16 -15.73 -5.13
C ALA A 163 -1.18 -16.32 -5.62
N VAL A 164 -1.71 -15.70 -6.68
CA VAL A 164 -2.90 -16.19 -7.38
C VAL A 164 -2.64 -16.18 -8.88
N ARG A 165 -2.91 -17.32 -9.51
CA ARG A 165 -3.03 -17.48 -10.96
C ARG A 165 -4.50 -17.32 -11.34
N TYR A 166 -4.77 -16.55 -12.38
CA TYR A 166 -6.14 -16.36 -12.86
C TYR A 166 -6.24 -16.22 -14.38
N LEU A 167 -7.44 -16.49 -14.90
CA LEU A 167 -7.81 -16.34 -16.30
C LEU A 167 -9.00 -15.40 -16.41
N VAL A 168 -8.83 -14.31 -17.15
CA VAL A 168 -9.90 -13.36 -17.45
C VAL A 168 -10.63 -13.82 -18.73
N ARG A 169 -11.92 -13.48 -18.83
CA ARG A 169 -12.76 -13.78 -19.99
C ARG A 169 -12.44 -12.90 -21.20
#